data_AF-A0A2D8JMS4-F1
#
_entry.id   AF-A0A2D8JMS4-F1
#
_cell.length_a   1.000
_cell.length_b   1.000
_cell.length_c   1.000
_cell.angle_alpha   90.00
_cell.angle_beta   90.00
_cell.angle_gamma   90.00
#
_symmetry.space_group_name_H-M   'P 1'
#
loop_
_entity.id
_entity.type
_entity.pdbx_description
1 polymer ?
#
loop_
_entity_poly.entity_id
_entity_poly.type
_entity_poly.pdbx_seq_one_letter_code
_entity_poly.pdbx_strand_id
1 'polypeptide(L)'
;MRLALSVVFSSLAGYLIAAESINFKSISLLFFGGYFMVGASNTFNQLIEKDKDSLMERTLSRPLPQKKINSLQALIIGFLLSIFGVIFLYFLNFKTAVFGAISIFLYV
;
A
#
# COMPACT_ATOMS: atom_id res chain seq x y z
N MET A 1 -0.28 9.74 -2.49
CA MET A 1 0.20 9.73 -3.88
C MET A 1 1.72 9.70 -4.00
N ARG A 2 2.48 10.62 -3.38
CA ARG A 2 3.96 10.64 -3.50
C ARG A 2 4.65 9.31 -3.16
N LEU A 3 4.31 8.69 -2.02
CA LEU A 3 4.88 7.39 -1.60
C LEU A 3 4.53 6.23 -2.55
N ALA A 4 3.27 6.11 -2.95
CA ALA A 4 2.83 5.03 -3.84
C ALA A 4 3.54 5.11 -5.20
N LEU A 5 3.71 6.32 -5.74
CA LEU A 5 4.43 6.52 -6.99
C LEU A 5 5.89 6.09 -6.87
N SER A 6 6.59 6.50 -5.81
CA SER A 6 8.00 6.14 -5.60
C SER A 6 8.22 4.64 -5.46
N VAL A 7 7.35 3.93 -4.71
CA VAL A 7 7.46 2.48 -4.50
C VAL A 7 7.13 1.70 -5.77
N VAL A 8 6.08 2.10 -6.48
CA VAL A 8 5.71 1.45 -7.75
C VAL A 8 6.78 1.71 -8.81
N PHE A 9 7.33 2.93 -8.86
CA PHE A 9 8.43 3.26 -9.76
C PHE A 9 9.69 2.44 -9.47
N SER A 10 10.15 2.38 -8.22
CA SER A 10 11.36 1.64 -7.85
C SER A 10 11.22 0.14 -8.08
N SER A 11 10.05 -0.44 -7.76
CA SER A 11 9.78 -1.86 -8.01
C SER A 11 9.71 -2.20 -9.50
N LEU A 12 9.08 -1.35 -10.32
CA LEU A 12 9.07 -1.53 -11.78
C LEU A 12 10.47 -1.39 -12.39
N ALA A 13 11.25 -0.40 -11.96
CA ALA A 13 12.64 -0.25 -12.41
C ALA A 13 13.46 -1.50 -12.05
N GLY A 14 13.33 -2.00 -10.82
CA GLY A 14 13.98 -3.24 -10.39
C GLY A 14 13.56 -4.47 -11.22
N TYR A 15 12.27 -4.59 -11.54
CA TYR A 15 11.77 -5.65 -12.42
C TYR A 15 12.38 -5.56 -13.82
N LEU A 16 12.39 -4.38 -14.43
CA LEU A 16 12.90 -4.19 -15.80
C LEU A 16 14.41 -4.44 -15.92
N ILE A 17 15.19 -4.14 -14.88
CA ILE A 17 16.63 -4.43 -14.85
C ILE A 17 16.89 -5.93 -14.80
N ALA A 18 16.07 -6.69 -14.07
CA ALA A 18 16.25 -8.13 -13.88
C ALA A 18 15.55 -8.99 -14.94
N ALA A 19 14.62 -8.43 -15.72
CA ALA A 19 13.80 -9.18 -16.65
C ALA A 19 14.56 -9.51 -17.95
N GLU A 20 14.69 -10.80 -18.26
CA GLU A 20 15.20 -11.27 -19.56
C GLU A 20 14.18 -11.03 -20.70
N SER A 21 12.88 -11.04 -20.37
CA SER A 21 11.79 -10.72 -21.29
C SER A 21 10.71 -9.88 -20.62
N ILE A 22 10.19 -8.90 -21.34
CA ILE A 22 9.18 -7.98 -20.82
C ILE A 22 7.81 -8.63 -20.94
N ASN A 23 7.19 -8.92 -19.79
CA ASN A 23 5.83 -9.42 -19.71
C ASN A 23 4.89 -8.32 -19.16
N PHE A 24 3.99 -7.83 -20.01
CA PHE A 24 3.01 -6.82 -19.62
C PHE A 24 2.12 -7.26 -18.47
N LYS A 25 1.79 -8.56 -18.35
CA LYS A 25 1.02 -9.10 -17.24
C LYS A 25 1.76 -8.90 -15.92
N SER A 26 3.06 -9.19 -15.88
CA SER A 26 3.89 -9.02 -14.68
C SER A 26 3.97 -7.56 -14.25
N ILE A 27 4.13 -6.65 -15.22
CA ILE A 27 4.15 -5.20 -14.99
C ILE A 27 2.83 -4.72 -14.39
N SER A 28 1.69 -5.12 -14.97
CA SER A 28 0.38 -4.74 -14.44
C SER A 28 0.15 -5.30 -13.02
N LEU A 29 0.49 -6.58 -12.78
CA LEU A 29 0.37 -7.18 -11.46
C LEU A 29 1.22 -6.47 -10.41
N LEU A 30 2.47 -6.12 -10.75
CA LEU A 30 3.37 -5.40 -9.87
C LEU A 30 2.90 -3.97 -9.60
N PHE A 31 2.42 -3.27 -10.63
CA PHE A 31 1.91 -1.90 -10.51
C PHE A 31 0.69 -1.84 -9.57
N PHE A 32 -0.34 -2.64 -9.85
CA PHE A 32 -1.56 -2.64 -9.04
C PHE A 32 -1.31 -3.24 -7.65
N GLY A 33 -0.56 -4.34 -7.56
CA GLY A 33 -0.17 -4.95 -6.30
C GLY A 33 0.57 -3.96 -5.41
N GLY A 34 1.64 -3.33 -5.91
CA GLY A 34 2.41 -2.33 -5.17
C GLY A 34 1.58 -1.12 -4.76
N TYR A 35 0.71 -0.63 -5.64
CA TYR A 35 -0.20 0.49 -5.33
C TYR A 35 -1.14 0.14 -4.16
N PHE A 36 -1.76 -1.04 -4.19
CA PHE A 36 -2.65 -1.50 -3.11
C PHE A 36 -1.91 -1.73 -1.80
N MET A 37 -0.70 -2.32 -1.82
CA MET A 37 0.09 -2.51 -0.59
C MET A 37 0.44 -1.17 0.06
N VAL A 38 0.92 -0.18 -0.72
CA VAL A 38 1.22 1.15 -0.17
C VAL A 38 -0.04 1.85 0.32
N GLY A 39 -1.17 1.68 -0.38
CA GLY A 39 -2.47 2.17 0.06
C GLY A 39 -2.86 1.61 1.43
N ALA A 40 -2.78 0.29 1.59
CA ALA A 40 -3.08 -0.40 2.84
C ALA A 40 -2.18 0.10 4.00
N SER A 41 -0.87 0.15 3.80
CA SER A 41 0.08 0.63 4.82
C SER A 41 -0.24 2.06 5.27
N ASN A 42 -0.55 2.96 4.35
CA ASN A 42 -0.94 4.33 4.68
C ASN A 42 -2.26 4.39 5.46
N THR A 43 -3.25 3.58 5.07
CA THR A 43 -4.54 3.53 5.76
C THR A 43 -4.38 3.01 7.19
N PHE A 44 -3.62 1.94 7.39
CA PHE A 44 -3.36 1.42 8.74
C PHE A 44 -2.54 2.39 9.59
N ASN A 45 -1.51 3.02 9.01
CA ASN A 45 -0.75 4.04 9.73
C ASN A 45 -1.66 5.17 10.23
N GLN A 46 -2.54 5.72 9.38
CA GLN A 46 -3.49 6.74 9.81
C GLN A 46 -4.48 6.23 10.87
N LEU A 47 -4.90 4.96 10.78
CA LEU A 47 -5.82 4.37 11.75
C LEU A 47 -5.19 4.27 13.14
N ILE A 48 -3.91 3.88 13.22
CA ILE A 48 -3.15 3.78 14.48
C ILE A 48 -2.81 5.17 15.02
N GLU A 49 -2.43 6.11 14.16
CA GLU A 49 -2.03 7.47 14.56
C GLU A 49 -3.23 8.40 14.81
N LYS A 50 -4.48 7.97 14.61
CA LYS A 50 -5.67 8.84 14.58
C LYS A 50 -5.77 9.83 15.76
N ASP A 51 -5.40 9.39 16.96
CA ASP A 51 -5.52 10.20 18.17
C ASP A 51 -4.39 11.23 18.25
N LYS A 52 -3.17 10.87 17.82
CA LYS A 52 -2.03 11.79 17.73
C LYS A 52 -2.21 12.79 16.60
N ASP A 53 -2.73 12.34 15.46
CA ASP A 53 -3.02 13.18 14.30
C ASP A 53 -4.05 14.27 14.62
N SER A 54 -4.93 14.06 15.62
CA SER A 54 -5.88 15.07 16.08
C SER A 54 -5.25 16.19 16.90
N LEU A 55 -3.98 16.05 17.31
CA LEU A 55 -3.23 17.02 18.10
C LEU A 55 -2.15 17.76 17.28
N MET A 56 -1.97 17.41 16.01
CA MET A 56 -0.88 17.94 15.17
C MET A 56 -1.43 18.79 14.02
N GLU A 57 -1.08 20.08 13.95
CA GLU A 57 -1.55 21.00 12.89
C GLU A 57 -1.32 20.46 11.47
N ARG A 58 -0.19 19.79 11.24
CA ARG A 58 0.18 19.21 9.94
C ARG A 58 -0.76 18.08 9.50
N THR A 59 -1.28 17.26 10.42
CA THR A 59 -2.04 16.03 10.10
C THR A 59 -3.50 16.08 10.52
N LEU A 60 -3.93 17.15 11.20
CA LEU A 60 -5.32 17.43 11.55
C LEU A 60 -6.24 17.54 10.32
N SER A 61 -5.66 17.76 9.13
CA SER A 61 -6.39 17.77 7.85
C SER A 61 -6.71 16.38 7.28
N ARG A 62 -6.20 15.29 7.89
CA ARG A 62 -6.44 13.91 7.45
C ARG A 62 -7.91 13.50 7.65
N PRO A 63 -8.44 12.53 6.87
CA PRO A 63 -9.85 12.14 6.94
C PRO A 63 -10.32 11.59 8.30
N LEU A 64 -9.45 10.86 9.02
CA LEU A 64 -9.74 10.24 10.32
C LEU A 64 -9.88 11.28 11.46
N PRO A 65 -8.90 12.19 11.68
CA PRO A 65 -9.05 13.29 12.64
C PRO A 65 -10.25 14.20 12.35
N GLN A 66 -10.54 14.45 11.06
CA GLN A 66 -11.70 15.23 10.64
C GLN A 66 -13.04 14.49 10.77
N LYS A 67 -13.04 13.21 11.19
CA LYS A 67 -14.23 12.35 11.27
C LYS A 67 -15.01 12.25 9.94
N LYS A 68 -14.36 12.50 8.80
CA LYS A 68 -14.95 12.30 7.46
C LYS A 68 -15.17 10.82 7.16
N ILE A 69 -14.33 9.97 7.74
CA ILE A 69 -14.46 8.52 7.77
C ILE A 69 -14.34 8.05 9.21
N ASN A 70 -15.07 7.00 9.58
CA ASN A 70 -14.92 6.39 10.89
C ASN A 70 -13.80 5.32 10.89
N SER A 71 -13.34 4.93 12.08
CA SER A 71 -12.25 3.95 12.24
C SER A 71 -12.58 2.58 11.63
N LEU A 72 -13.85 2.16 11.65
CA LEU A 72 -14.27 0.89 11.07
C LEU A 72 -14.18 0.91 9.53
N GLN A 73 -14.60 2.00 8.90
CA GLN A 73 -14.46 2.21 7.45
C GLN A 73 -13.00 2.20 7.03
N ALA A 74 -12.14 2.91 7.77
CA ALA A 74 -10.70 2.89 7.51
C ALA A 74 -10.11 1.48 7.65
N LEU A 75 -10.52 0.73 8.69
CA LEU A 75 -10.09 -0.65 8.88
C LEU A 75 -10.51 -1.55 7.71
N ILE A 76 -11.77 -1.46 7.27
CA ILE A 76 -12.30 -2.22 6.13
C ILE A 76 -11.52 -1.88 4.85
N ILE A 77 -11.27 -0.59 4.58
CA ILE A 77 -10.49 -0.15 3.42
C ILE A 77 -9.06 -0.72 3.48
N GLY A 78 -8.40 -0.64 4.64
CA GLY A 78 -7.06 -1.18 4.82
C GLY A 78 -6.99 -2.69 4.54
N PHE A 79 -7.94 -3.46 5.06
CA PHE A 79 -8.01 -4.90 4.78
C PHE A 79 -8.32 -5.23 3.32
N LEU A 80 -9.27 -4.52 2.69
CA LEU A 80 -9.58 -4.73 1.27
C LEU A 80 -8.35 -4.46 0.40
N LEU A 81 -7.65 -3.33 0.62
CA LEU A 81 -6.42 -3.02 -0.08
C LEU A 81 -5.33 -4.06 0.17
N SER A 82 -5.20 -4.57 1.39
CA SER A 82 -4.24 -5.63 1.71
C SER A 82 -4.54 -6.93 0.95
N ILE A 83 -5.81 -7.36 0.95
CA ILE A 83 -6.24 -8.59 0.27
C ILE A 83 -6.01 -8.45 -1.23
N PHE A 84 -6.45 -7.36 -1.85
CA PHE A 84 -6.22 -7.13 -3.28
C PHE A 84 -4.74 -7.04 -3.61
N GLY A 85 -3.95 -6.30 -2.82
CA GLY A 85 -2.51 -6.20 -3.04
C GLY A 85 -1.81 -7.55 -2.97
N VAL A 86 -2.11 -8.37 -1.96
CA VAL A 86 -1.54 -9.72 -1.82
C VAL A 86 -1.98 -10.63 -2.96
N ILE A 87 -3.25 -10.60 -3.38
CA ILE A 87 -3.75 -11.41 -4.51
C ILE A 87 -2.99 -11.07 -5.79
N PHE A 88 -2.84 -9.78 -6.12
CA PHE A 88 -2.13 -9.35 -7.32
C PHE A 88 -0.66 -9.77 -7.28
N LEU A 89 0.01 -9.59 -6.14
CA LEU A 89 1.41 -10.00 -5.98
C LEU A 89 1.56 -11.53 -5.96
N TYR A 90 0.58 -12.29 -5.48
CA TYR A 90 0.59 -13.75 -5.50
C TYR A 90 0.54 -14.29 -6.93
N PHE A 91 -0.28 -13.69 -7.79
CA PHE A 91 -0.31 -14.02 -9.21
C PHE A 91 0.98 -13.67 -9.96
N LEU A 92 1.82 -12.80 -9.39
CA LEU A 92 3.16 -12.52 -9.89
C LEU A 92 4.16 -13.57 -9.37
N ASN A 93 4.28 -13.69 -8.04
CA ASN A 93 5.11 -14.68 -7.37
C ASN A 93 4.78 -14.77 -5.88
N PHE A 94 4.77 -15.98 -5.32
CA PHE A 94 4.55 -16.20 -3.89
C PHE A 94 5.51 -15.41 -2.98
N LYS A 95 6.81 -15.36 -3.31
CA LYS A 95 7.80 -14.61 -2.53
C LYS A 95 7.49 -13.12 -2.50
N THR A 96 7.11 -12.56 -3.65
CA THR A 96 6.72 -11.14 -3.75
C THR A 96 5.48 -10.83 -2.92
N ALA A 97 4.50 -11.74 -2.89
CA ALA A 97 3.32 -11.60 -2.05
C ALA A 97 3.67 -11.59 -0.55
N VAL A 98 4.55 -12.49 -0.11
CA VAL A 98 5.02 -12.55 1.28
C VAL A 98 5.77 -11.28 1.67
N PHE A 99 6.73 -10.82 0.86
CA PHE A 99 7.45 -9.57 1.12
C PHE A 99 6.53 -8.36 1.11
N GLY A 100 5.57 -8.32 0.18
CA GLY A 100 4.54 -7.30 0.16
C GLY A 100 3.75 -7.28 1.48
N ALA A 101 3.25 -8.43 1.92
CA ALA A 101 2.45 -8.54 3.15
C ALA A 101 3.25 -8.07 4.38
N ILE A 102 4.52 -8.49 4.50
CA ILE A 102 5.42 -8.05 5.58
C ILE A 102 5.62 -6.53 5.55
N SER A 103 5.73 -5.93 4.36
CA SER A 103 5.96 -4.48 4.23
C SER A 103 4.84 -3.61 4.83
N ILE A 104 3.61 -4.13 4.94
CA ILE A 104 2.52 -3.42 5.62
C ILE A 104 2.86 -3.23 7.09
N PHE A 105 3.32 -4.28 7.76
CA PHE A 105 3.65 -4.25 9.19
C PHE A 105 4.95 -3.51 9.48
N LEU A 106 5.88 -3.43 8.52
CA LEU A 106 7.13 -2.68 8.69
C LEU A 106 6.95 -1.17 8.55
N TYR A 107 5.94 -0.73 7.79
CA TYR A 107 5.67 0.69 7.58
C TYR A 107 4.90 1.32 8.74
N VAL A 108 3.96 0.55 9.28
CA VAL A 108 3.03 0.93 10.35
C VAL A 108 3.75 0.89 11.70
#